data_AF-A0A1I7EA62-F1
#
_entry.id   AF-A0A1I7EA62-F1
#
_cell.length_a   1.000
_cell.length_b   1.000
_cell.length_c   1.000
_cell.angle_alpha   90.00
_cell.angle_beta   90.00
_cell.angle_gamma   90.00
#
_symmetry.space_group_name_H-M   'P 1'
#
loop_
_entity.id
_entity.type
_entity.pdbx_description
1 polymer ?
#
loop_
_entity_poly.entity_id
_entity_poly.type
_entity_poly.pdbx_seq_one_letter_code
_entity_poly.pdbx_strand_id
1 'polypeptide(L)' 'MDFASTEEQKEIFGIVFEFANDALQLHGGCGYLADYGVEKLVRDLRVHQILEGSNEIMHLCVSR' A
#
# COMPACT_ATOMS: atom_id res chain seq x y z
N MET A 1 20.25 2.63 -8.70
CA MET A 1 18.94 2.30 -8.11
C MET A 1 18.81 0.80 -8.23
N ASP A 2 19.07 0.10 -7.13
CA ASP A 2 19.23 -1.35 -7.12
C ASP A 2 17.85 -2.02 -7.15
N PHE A 3 17.58 -2.80 -8.19
CA PHE A 3 16.28 -3.44 -8.44
C PHE A 3 15.83 -4.38 -7.30
N ALA A 4 16.79 -4.91 -6.54
CA ALA A 4 16.53 -5.74 -5.36
C ALA A 4 15.92 -4.94 -4.19
N SER A 5 16.34 -3.67 -4.00
CA SER A 5 15.80 -2.83 -2.94
C SER A 5 14.34 -2.45 -3.17
N THR A 6 13.91 -2.27 -4.43
CA THR A 6 12.53 -1.89 -4.77
C THR A 6 11.53 -3.03 -4.57
N GLU A 7 11.92 -4.28 -4.79
CA GLU A 7 11.03 -5.43 -4.57
C GLU A 7 10.82 -5.74 -3.07
N GLU A 8 11.88 -5.62 -2.25
CA GLU A 8 11.73 -5.73 -0.79
C GLU A 8 10.83 -4.63 -0.21
N GLN A 9 10.96 -3.39 -0.70
CA GLN A 9 10.09 -2.29 -0.26
C GLN A 9 8.62 -2.58 -0.60
N LYS A 10 8.33 -3.08 -1.80
CA LYS A 10 6.96 -3.44 -2.19
C LYS A 10 6.32 -4.49 -1.30
N GLU A 11 7.05 -5.55 -0.96
CA GLU A 11 6.53 -6.62 -0.11
C GLU A 11 6.15 -6.06 1.28
N ILE A 12 7.02 -5.21 1.83
CA ILE A 12 6.78 -4.53 3.11
C ILE A 12 5.54 -3.62 3.01
N PHE A 13 5.45 -2.77 1.99
CA PHE A 13 4.30 -1.86 1.82
C PHE A 13 2.99 -2.60 1.58
N GLY A 14 3.02 -3.74 0.90
CA GLY A 14 1.87 -4.63 0.73
C GLY A 14 1.36 -5.13 2.08
N ILE A 15 2.25 -5.66 2.92
CA ILE A 15 1.91 -6.13 4.27
C ILE A 15 1.35 -4.98 5.13
N VAL A 16 1.99 -3.81 5.09
CA VAL A 16 1.56 -2.63 5.87
C VAL A 16 0.19 -2.13 5.41
N PHE A 17 -0.10 -2.17 4.10
CA PHE A 17 -1.43 -1.85 3.57
C PHE A 17 -2.52 -2.77 4.10
N GLU A 18 -2.29 -4.09 4.11
CA GLU A 18 -3.25 -5.06 4.65
C GLU A 18 -3.54 -4.79 6.14
N PHE A 19 -2.50 -4.55 6.94
CA PHE A 19 -2.68 -4.18 8.35
C PHE A 19 -3.49 -2.89 8.54
N ALA A 20 -3.23 -1.86 7.74
CA ALA A 20 -3.99 -0.62 7.81
C ALA A 20 -5.45 -0.82 7.40
N ASN A 21 -5.70 -1.69 6.40
CA ASN A 21 -7.03 -2.02 5.94
C ASN A 21 -7.82 -2.83 6.99
N ASP A 22 -7.18 -3.79 7.66
CA ASP A 22 -7.76 -4.53 8.78
C ASP A 22 -8.06 -3.60 9.97
N ALA A 23 -7.15 -2.68 10.28
CA ALA A 23 -7.38 -1.66 11.30
C ALA A 23 -8.60 -0.80 10.95
N LEU A 24 -8.75 -0.35 9.70
CA LEU A 24 -9.92 0.39 9.24
C LEU A 24 -11.21 -0.44 9.41
N GLN A 25 -11.17 -1.72 9.03
CA GLN A 25 -12.30 -2.63 9.16
C GLN A 25 -12.74 -2.84 10.61
N LEU A 26 -11.79 -2.89 11.56
CA LEU A 26 -12.07 -2.99 13.00
C LEU A 26 -12.72 -1.71 13.56
N HIS A 27 -12.33 -0.54 13.06
CA HIS A 27 -12.93 0.74 13.47
C HIS A 27 -14.33 0.95 12.86
N GLY A 28 -14.71 0.15 11.86
CA GLY A 28 -16.01 0.25 11.18
C GLY A 28 -16.23 1.65 10.58
N GLY A 29 -17.47 2.14 10.64
CA GLY A 29 -17.80 3.47 10.09
C GLY A 29 -17.03 4.63 10.75
N CYS A 30 -16.63 4.48 12.02
CA CYS A 30 -15.86 5.51 12.73
C CYS A 30 -14.42 5.61 12.19
N GLY A 31 -13.90 4.54 11.59
CA GLY A 31 -12.57 4.53 10.97
C GLY A 31 -12.42 5.47 9.77
N TYR A 32 -13.53 5.92 9.19
CA TYR A 32 -13.55 6.92 8.12
C TYR A 32 -13.58 8.37 8.62
N LEU A 33 -13.70 8.58 9.94
CA LEU A 33 -13.69 9.92 10.53
C LEU A 33 -12.25 10.39 10.68
N ALA A 34 -12.00 11.63 10.25
CA ALA A 34 -10.68 12.26 10.31
C ALA A 34 -10.08 12.34 11.73
N ASP A 35 -10.91 12.19 12.76
CA ASP A 35 -10.50 12.20 14.17
C ASP A 35 -9.63 10.99 14.54
N TYR A 36 -9.78 9.85 13.84
CA TYR A 36 -9.01 8.63 14.10
C TYR A 36 -7.78 8.50 13.18
N GLY A 37 -7.78 9.15 12.00
CA GLY A 37 -6.65 9.22 11.07
C GLY A 37 -6.30 7.91 10.34
N VAL A 38 -7.06 6.83 10.58
CA VAL A 38 -6.86 5.51 9.95
C VAL A 38 -7.20 5.56 8.46
N GLU A 39 -8.21 6.34 8.08
CA GLU A 39 -8.59 6.58 6.68
C GLU A 39 -7.46 7.24 5.88
N LYS A 40 -6.68 8.12 6.52
CA LYS A 40 -5.53 8.76 5.90
C LYS A 40 -4.42 7.74 5.65
N LEU A 41 -4.12 6.88 6.61
CA LEU A 41 -3.11 5.82 6.46
C LEU A 41 -3.44 4.88 5.31
N VAL A 42 -4.68 4.39 5.23
CA VAL A 42 -5.11 3.51 4.14
C VAL A 42 -5.00 4.21 2.78
N ARG A 43 -5.38 5.50 2.69
CA ARG A 43 -5.27 6.29 1.45
C ARG A 43 -3.82 6.47 1.02
N ASP A 44 -2.95 6.85 1.95
CA ASP A 44 -1.56 7.11 1.66
C ASP A 44 -0.87 5.81 1.19
N LEU A 45 -1.12 4.68 1.87
CA LEU A 45 -0.58 3.36 1.50
C LEU A 45 -1.13 2.85 0.15
N ARG A 46 -2.40 3.14 -0.18
CA ARG A 46 -2.98 2.78 -1.49
C ARG A 46 -2.29 3.49 -2.64
N VAL A 47 -1.85 4.73 -2.45
CA VAL A 47 -1.11 5.49 -3.46
C VAL A 47 0.29 4.89 -3.66
N HIS A 48 0.94 4.38 -2.60
CA HIS A 48 2.24 3.72 -2.72
C HIS A 48 2.20 2.46 -3.61
N GLN A 49 1.09 1.70 -3.60
CA GLN A 49 0.88 0.58 -4.54
C GLN A 49 0.87 1.01 -6.02
N ILE A 50 0.56 2.27 -6.31
CA ILE A 50 0.55 2.81 -7.68
C ILE A 50 1.92 3.41 -8.03
N LEU A 51 2.51 4.16 -7.09
CA LEU A 51 3.77 4.87 -7.30
C LEU A 51 5.00 3.94 -7.36
N GLU A 52 5.05 2.93 -6.48
CA GLU A 52 6.16 1.97 -6.43
C GLU A 52 5.95 0.77 -7.35
N GLY A 53 4.86 0.77 -8.12
CA GLY A 53 4.63 -0.17 -9.19
C GLY A 53 3.20 -0.62 -9.30
N SER A 54 2.46 -0.02 -10.24
CA SER A 54 1.36 -0.72 -10.90
C SER A 54 1.88 -2.08 -11.34
N ASN A 55 1.52 -3.16 -10.62
CA ASN A 55 2.04 -4.52 -10.80
C ASN A 55 2.07 -4.96 -12.29
N GLU A 56 1.19 -4.42 -13.13
CA GLU A 56 1.13 -4.69 -14.57
C GLU A 56 2.31 -4.12 -15.39
N ILE A 57 2.78 -2.89 -15.13
CA ILE A 57 3.93 -2.32 -15.88
C ILE A 57 5.23 -2.99 -15.47
N MET A 58 5.37 -3.40 -14.21
CA MET A 58 6.58 -4.06 -13.76
C MET A 58 6.68 -5.49 -14.29
N HIS A 59 5.56 -6.23 -14.40
CA HIS A 59 5.53 -7.49 -15.14
C HIS A 59 5.83 -7.32 -16.64
N LEU A 60 5.42 -6.20 -17.27
CA LEU A 60 5.78 -5.88 -18.66
C LEU A 60 7.27 -5.55 -18.85
N CYS A 61 7.95 -4.98 -17.83
CA CYS A 61 9.40 -4.73 -17.89
C CYS A 61 10.24 -5.98 -17.57
N VAL A 62 9.80 -6.84 -16.64
CA VAL A 62 10.52 -8.08 -16.26
C VAL A 62 10.35 -9.20 -17.30
N SER A 63 9.35 -9.11 -18.18
CA SER A 63 9.15 -10.05 -19.28
C SER A 63 10.01 -9.77 -20.52
N ARG A 64 11.08 -8.98 -20.38
CA ARG A 64 12.04 -8.71 -21.47
C ARG A 64 13.48 -9.01 -21.06
#